data_AF-A0A428S3B6-F1
#
_entry.id   AF-A0A428S3B6-F1
#
_cell.length_a   1.000
_cell.length_b   1.000
_cell.length_c   1.000
_cell.angle_alpha   90.00
_cell.angle_beta   90.00
_cell.angle_gamma   90.00
#
_symmetry.space_group_name_H-M   'P 1'
#
loop_
_entity.id
_entity.type
_entity.pdbx_description
1 polymer ?
#
loop_
_entity_poly.entity_id
_entity_poly.type
_entity_poly.pdbx_seq_one_letter_code
_entity_poly.pdbx_strand_id
1 'polypeptide(L)'
;MSNFLMLSQAPAAMERREPSTNSGILGGGGSSIETEPCQSTSGNMPTPSRALQTRYLELVFGSDVTLGGNPGLHAYFRHMEDSFEPLLEASFAPVWDAFGLPRPRSTHDCWPLPVAVLEAIQRQTREPQDVSIDVIIEAMLSACGSPVLSNRSFCQVAVFAVLCWSTMILTPGLQPQAPQPQLVCHLSRRFESDKLVQQTLDRCRRSIPATFRGFKAQAWGRDVMQVAQHESRRSEDLHKSVLNYRSLQMFGKIRIQWVTSMAAHLEFDPASRHLSVFRFPTVCALRSMQDRNSQRTVLRSICEEFDPLPAEDIVHRYTTLEQEILLSYRLLFAQSSASRKRIGAELNKLRRDGQLVDDFLSTLFDPERALANKREIEVSYSQEIEKLLHENFPEYSRIEMMNVVVRKRDPRYPAPGNSIEVSHEQPAGIPHTDFSVNGLPLQTELSFPGQWIHLKDMDFDILNLWRPLYGPNDDWPLAVCDYTSVEDGDIILNDDLHRDRAVENCLLHPNAAHRWHYIAGQTPEDVLVFRTVDSRGKRARGFHCAVENPLSPPGQLRSSIEIRVVAIR
;
A
#
# COMPACT_ATOMS: atom_id res chain seq x y z
N MET A 1 29.06 2.02 -1.10
CA MET A 1 29.01 2.80 -2.36
C MET A 1 27.55 3.10 -2.62
N SER A 2 27.07 4.01 -1.78
CA SER A 2 25.72 4.51 -1.65
C SER A 2 25.75 6.01 -1.98
N ASN A 3 24.56 6.60 -2.11
CA ASN A 3 24.18 7.96 -2.56
C ASN A 3 23.59 7.88 -3.98
N PHE A 4 22.40 8.42 -4.27
CA PHE A 4 22.00 9.80 -4.02
C PHE A 4 20.48 10.01 -3.86
N LEU A 5 20.18 11.08 -3.11
CA LEU A 5 18.87 11.72 -2.89
C LEU A 5 18.16 12.18 -4.17
N MET A 6 16.81 12.22 -4.13
CA MET A 6 15.96 13.27 -4.75
C MET A 6 14.68 13.37 -3.90
N LEU A 7 14.51 14.37 -3.03
CA LEU A 7 14.15 15.78 -3.21
C LEU A 7 12.70 16.06 -3.63
N SER A 8 12.04 16.77 -2.71
CA SER A 8 10.71 17.38 -2.72
C SER A 8 10.40 18.21 -3.96
N GLN A 9 9.12 18.24 -4.36
CA GLN A 9 8.56 19.38 -5.08
C GLN A 9 7.63 20.20 -4.16
N ALA A 10 8.06 21.43 -3.87
CA ALA A 10 7.18 22.53 -3.50
C ALA A 10 6.67 23.20 -4.79
N PRO A 11 5.44 23.74 -4.82
CA PRO A 11 4.91 24.38 -6.02
C PRO A 11 5.58 25.73 -6.28
N ALA A 12 5.97 25.95 -7.54
CA ALA A 12 6.54 27.19 -8.03
C ALA A 12 5.53 28.35 -7.88
N ALA A 13 6.01 29.46 -7.30
CA ALA A 13 5.28 30.70 -7.17
C ALA A 13 4.99 31.30 -8.55
N MET A 14 3.70 31.52 -8.84
CA MET A 14 3.25 32.23 -10.03
C MET A 14 3.32 33.74 -9.76
N GLU A 15 4.26 34.42 -10.42
CA GLU A 15 4.38 35.87 -10.40
C GLU A 15 3.10 36.55 -10.91
N ARG A 16 2.60 37.51 -10.13
CA ARG A 16 1.49 38.38 -10.50
C ARG A 16 1.94 39.31 -11.62
N ARG A 17 1.26 39.24 -12.77
CA ARG A 17 1.24 40.33 -13.76
C ARG A 17 -0.05 41.12 -13.59
N GLU A 18 0.09 42.41 -13.33
CA GLU A 18 -1.00 43.39 -13.34
C GLU A 18 -1.63 43.51 -14.73
N PRO A 19 -2.96 43.67 -14.84
CA PRO A 19 -3.58 44.17 -16.06
C PRO A 19 -3.83 45.68 -15.96
N SER A 20 -3.34 46.35 -16.99
CA SER A 20 -3.59 47.73 -17.38
C SER A 20 -5.07 48.09 -17.44
N THR A 21 -5.37 49.29 -16.96
CA THR A 21 -6.62 50.04 -17.07
C THR A 21 -7.11 50.16 -18.52
N ASN A 22 -8.38 49.85 -18.78
CA ASN A 22 -9.20 50.72 -19.62
C ASN A 22 -10.71 50.57 -19.38
N SER A 23 -11.38 51.69 -19.59
CA SER A 23 -12.70 52.12 -19.17
C SER A 23 -13.88 51.53 -19.96
N GLY A 24 -15.06 51.51 -19.35
CA GLY A 24 -16.33 51.20 -20.03
C GLY A 24 -17.51 51.13 -19.08
N ILE A 25 -18.10 52.30 -18.77
CA ILE A 25 -19.35 52.46 -18.03
C ILE A 25 -20.53 51.98 -18.90
N LEU A 26 -21.49 51.24 -18.32
CA LEU A 26 -22.95 51.41 -18.47
C LEU A 26 -23.68 50.46 -17.49
N GLY A 27 -24.59 51.01 -16.69
CA GLY A 27 -25.25 50.32 -15.58
C GLY A 27 -26.62 49.72 -15.90
N GLY A 28 -27.19 49.04 -14.90
CA GLY A 28 -28.62 48.77 -14.82
C GLY A 28 -29.02 47.43 -14.19
N GLY A 29 -29.29 47.44 -12.87
CA GLY A 29 -30.48 46.80 -12.28
C GLY A 29 -30.50 45.29 -11.97
N GLY A 30 -30.47 44.97 -10.67
CA GLY A 30 -31.51 44.10 -10.08
C GLY A 30 -31.14 42.68 -9.64
N SER A 31 -31.51 42.39 -8.38
CA SER A 31 -31.82 41.07 -7.80
C SER A 31 -30.67 40.27 -7.15
N SER A 32 -30.60 40.47 -5.83
CA SER A 32 -29.87 39.75 -4.80
C SER A 32 -30.19 38.24 -4.74
N ILE A 33 -29.14 37.41 -4.70
CA ILE A 33 -29.14 36.13 -3.99
C ILE A 33 -27.84 36.11 -3.18
N GLU A 34 -27.98 36.16 -1.86
CA GLU A 34 -26.89 36.11 -0.89
C GLU A 34 -26.18 34.75 -0.99
N THR A 35 -24.93 34.77 -1.45
CA THR A 35 -23.96 33.70 -1.21
C THR A 35 -23.04 34.18 -0.09
N GLU A 36 -23.07 33.49 1.05
CA GLU A 36 -22.13 33.73 2.15
C GLU A 36 -20.67 33.58 1.67
N PRO A 37 -19.75 34.44 2.13
CA PRO A 37 -18.39 34.46 1.62
C PRO A 37 -17.55 33.32 2.21
N CYS A 38 -16.84 32.66 1.29
CA CYS A 38 -15.73 31.74 1.53
C CYS A 38 -14.73 32.36 2.52
N GLN A 39 -14.66 31.82 3.74
CA GLN A 39 -13.64 32.21 4.70
C GLN A 39 -12.29 31.63 4.27
N SER A 40 -11.39 32.57 3.99
CA SER A 40 -9.96 32.41 3.76
C SER A 40 -9.28 31.50 4.79
N THR A 41 -8.43 30.61 4.29
CA THR A 41 -7.47 29.78 5.02
C THR A 41 -6.60 30.62 5.94
N SER A 42 -6.92 30.63 7.24
CA SER A 42 -5.98 30.97 8.30
C SER A 42 -5.19 29.72 8.67
N GLY A 43 -3.86 29.84 8.76
CA GLY A 43 -2.98 28.75 9.17
C GLY A 43 -3.29 28.32 10.61
N ASN A 44 -4.03 27.23 10.76
CA ASN A 44 -4.24 26.60 12.05
C ASN A 44 -2.96 25.89 12.50
N MET A 45 -2.32 26.43 13.54
CA MET A 45 -1.35 25.68 14.33
C MET A 45 -1.99 24.34 14.76
N PRO A 46 -1.33 23.19 14.56
CA PRO A 46 -1.89 21.91 14.96
C PRO A 46 -2.13 21.89 16.47
N THR A 47 -3.23 21.26 16.91
CA THR A 47 -3.45 21.00 18.34
C THR A 47 -2.27 20.20 18.91
N PRO A 48 -1.93 20.34 20.21
CA PRO A 48 -0.78 19.64 20.80
C PRO A 48 -0.78 18.12 20.55
N SER A 49 -1.97 17.50 20.61
CA SER A 49 -2.17 16.08 20.27
C SER A 49 -1.83 15.78 18.81
N ARG A 50 -2.23 16.64 17.87
CA ARG A 50 -1.95 16.46 16.43
C ARG A 50 -0.47 16.60 16.11
N ALA A 51 0.26 17.48 16.81
CA ALA A 51 1.70 17.60 16.67
C ALA A 51 2.44 16.32 17.12
N LEU A 52 2.03 15.76 18.27
CA LEU A 52 2.58 14.49 18.76
C LEU A 52 2.23 13.31 17.87
N GLN A 53 1.02 13.26 17.31
CA GLN A 53 0.62 12.27 16.31
C GLN A 53 1.49 12.35 15.05
N THR A 54 1.75 13.54 14.52
CA THR A 54 2.67 13.71 13.38
C THR A 54 4.07 13.22 13.74
N ARG A 55 4.60 13.61 14.91
CA ARG A 55 5.93 13.16 15.37
C ARG A 55 5.99 11.64 15.53
N TYR A 56 4.92 11.04 16.02
CA TYR A 56 4.78 9.59 16.11
C TYR A 56 4.85 8.93 14.73
N LEU A 57 4.16 9.47 13.71
CA LEU A 57 4.25 8.94 12.33
C LEU A 57 5.67 9.02 11.78
N GLU A 58 6.37 10.12 12.01
CA GLU A 58 7.76 10.27 11.58
C GLU A 58 8.67 9.19 12.19
N LEU A 59 8.47 8.89 13.47
CA LEU A 59 9.26 7.90 14.20
C LEU A 59 8.95 6.46 13.79
N VAL A 60 7.69 6.16 13.44
CA VAL A 60 7.26 4.80 13.07
C VAL A 60 7.40 4.53 11.57
N PHE A 61 6.96 5.47 10.74
CA PHE A 61 6.83 5.34 9.29
C PHE A 61 7.80 6.20 8.47
N GLY A 62 8.50 7.17 9.08
CA GLY A 62 9.44 8.05 8.39
C GLY A 62 8.87 9.43 8.06
N SER A 63 9.74 10.37 7.65
CA SER A 63 9.44 11.80 7.54
C SER A 63 8.46 12.20 6.43
N ASP A 64 8.23 11.34 5.44
CA ASP A 64 7.41 11.67 4.26
C ASP A 64 5.90 11.40 4.47
N VAL A 65 5.52 10.91 5.65
CA VAL A 65 4.14 10.49 5.95
C VAL A 65 3.36 11.62 6.62
N THR A 66 2.25 12.03 6.01
CA THR A 66 1.36 13.06 6.57
C THR A 66 -0.04 12.50 6.86
N LEU A 67 -0.65 13.04 7.91
CA LEU A 67 -2.03 12.73 8.32
C LEU A 67 -3.08 13.03 7.24
N GLY A 68 -2.89 14.12 6.48
CA GLY A 68 -3.83 14.54 5.45
C GLY A 68 -3.77 13.71 4.17
N GLY A 69 -2.63 13.06 3.89
CA GLY A 69 -2.44 12.25 2.68
C GLY A 69 -2.90 10.80 2.81
N ASN A 70 -3.28 10.35 4.01
CA ASN A 70 -3.55 8.93 4.30
C ASN A 70 -4.84 8.78 5.11
N PRO A 71 -6.02 8.70 4.46
CA PRO A 71 -7.31 8.74 5.14
C PRO A 71 -7.51 7.60 6.16
N GLY A 72 -6.87 6.45 5.94
CA GLY A 72 -6.92 5.31 6.87
C GLY A 72 -6.25 5.52 8.23
N LEU A 73 -5.35 6.51 8.36
CA LEU A 73 -4.68 6.82 9.63
C LEU A 73 -5.65 7.26 10.73
N HIS A 74 -6.82 7.80 10.38
CA HIS A 74 -7.82 8.17 11.37
C HIS A 74 -8.32 6.95 12.17
N ALA A 75 -8.66 5.86 11.50
CA ALA A 75 -9.11 4.64 12.17
C ALA A 75 -8.01 4.02 13.04
N TYR A 76 -6.76 4.06 12.56
CA TYR A 76 -5.59 3.60 13.30
C TYR A 76 -5.37 4.40 14.60
N PHE A 77 -5.37 5.73 14.52
CA PHE A 77 -5.15 6.57 15.70
C PHE A 77 -6.27 6.50 16.72
N ARG A 78 -7.52 6.42 16.28
CA ARG A 78 -8.64 6.22 17.19
C ARG A 78 -8.53 4.87 17.90
N HIS A 79 -8.16 3.81 17.19
CA HIS A 79 -7.90 2.52 17.82
C HIS A 79 -6.76 2.56 18.85
N MET A 80 -5.68 3.29 18.57
CA MET A 80 -4.61 3.51 19.55
C MET A 80 -5.11 4.26 20.78
N GLU A 81 -5.85 5.35 20.58
CA GLU A 81 -6.42 6.15 21.67
C GLU A 81 -7.36 5.31 22.54
N ASP A 82 -8.26 4.52 21.94
CA ASP A 82 -9.11 3.58 22.68
C ASP A 82 -8.27 2.56 23.48
N SER A 83 -7.14 2.14 22.93
CA SER A 83 -6.22 1.20 23.59
C SER A 83 -5.42 1.83 24.74
N PHE A 84 -5.38 3.16 24.84
CA PHE A 84 -4.68 3.88 25.91
C PHE A 84 -5.48 3.97 27.20
N GLU A 85 -6.77 3.63 27.21
CA GLU A 85 -7.65 3.73 28.39
C GLU A 85 -7.02 3.17 29.68
N PRO A 86 -6.37 1.98 29.68
CA PRO A 86 -5.78 1.45 30.90
C PRO A 86 -4.61 2.29 31.47
N LEU A 87 -4.00 3.18 30.69
CA LEU A 87 -2.93 4.07 31.15
C LEU A 87 -3.44 5.24 32.01
N LEU A 88 -4.75 5.48 32.03
CA LEU A 88 -5.38 6.51 32.86
C LEU A 88 -5.55 6.06 34.33
N GLU A 89 -5.44 4.75 34.57
CA GLU A 89 -5.58 4.16 35.90
C GLU A 89 -4.45 4.59 36.85
N ALA A 90 -4.78 4.69 38.14
CA ALA A 90 -3.85 5.17 39.17
C ALA A 90 -2.56 4.33 39.26
N SER A 91 -2.60 3.05 38.88
CA SER A 91 -1.43 2.17 38.84
C SER A 91 -0.37 2.60 37.83
N PHE A 92 -0.75 3.32 36.77
CA PHE A 92 0.16 3.85 35.75
C PHE A 92 0.62 5.29 36.04
N ALA A 93 0.04 5.99 37.03
CA ALA A 93 0.47 7.34 37.42
C ALA A 93 1.99 7.46 37.66
N PRO A 94 2.67 6.49 38.33
CA PRO A 94 4.11 6.56 38.53
C PRO A 94 4.93 6.50 37.24
N VAL A 95 4.39 5.93 36.15
CA VAL A 95 5.08 5.86 34.85
C VAL A 95 5.24 7.26 34.25
N TRP A 96 4.17 8.05 34.31
CA TRP A 96 4.16 9.44 33.82
C TRP A 96 5.14 10.30 34.61
N ASP A 97 5.10 10.19 35.94
CA ASP A 97 6.01 10.94 36.81
C ASP A 97 7.48 10.53 36.60
N ALA A 98 7.75 9.23 36.47
CA ALA A 98 9.10 8.70 36.28
C ALA A 98 9.77 9.21 35.00
N PHE A 99 9.00 9.34 33.92
CA PHE A 99 9.48 9.84 32.64
C PHE A 99 9.31 11.35 32.47
N GLY A 100 8.94 12.08 33.53
CA GLY A 100 8.73 13.53 33.46
C GLY A 100 7.66 13.95 32.45
N LEU A 101 6.68 13.08 32.19
CA LEU A 101 5.60 13.31 31.24
C LEU A 101 4.35 13.88 31.95
N PRO A 102 3.55 14.70 31.27
CA PRO A 102 2.31 15.21 31.85
C PRO A 102 1.34 14.06 32.12
N ARG A 103 0.70 14.06 33.30
CA ARG A 103 -0.32 13.07 33.63
C ARG A 103 -1.55 13.26 32.72
N PRO A 104 -2.00 12.20 32.03
CA PRO A 104 -3.13 12.31 31.10
C PRO A 104 -4.44 12.48 31.85
N ARG A 105 -5.39 13.23 31.27
CA ARG A 105 -6.77 13.34 31.77
C ARG A 105 -7.76 12.58 30.88
N SER A 106 -7.33 12.31 29.66
CA SER A 106 -8.06 11.55 28.64
C SER A 106 -7.07 10.73 27.82
N THR A 107 -7.56 9.75 27.05
CA THR A 107 -6.73 8.95 26.16
C THR A 107 -5.98 9.78 25.12
N HIS A 108 -6.54 10.92 24.70
CA HIS A 108 -5.88 11.87 23.80
C HIS A 108 -4.64 12.55 24.41
N ASP A 109 -4.51 12.55 25.73
CA ASP A 109 -3.35 13.11 26.43
C ASP A 109 -2.21 12.10 26.59
N CYS A 110 -2.41 10.84 26.17
CA CYS A 110 -1.44 9.77 26.35
C CYS A 110 -0.31 9.75 25.30
N TRP A 111 -0.43 10.49 24.20
CA TRP A 111 0.56 10.55 23.10
C TRP A 111 2.02 10.88 23.51
N PRO A 112 2.31 11.67 24.57
CA PRO A 112 3.69 11.90 25.00
C PRO A 112 4.46 10.62 25.33
N LEU A 113 3.80 9.58 25.87
CA LEU A 113 4.47 8.34 26.25
C LEU A 113 4.94 7.52 25.03
N PRO A 114 4.08 7.19 24.04
CA PRO A 114 4.52 6.52 22.82
C PRO A 114 5.64 7.28 22.09
N VAL A 115 5.52 8.62 21.97
CA VAL A 115 6.54 9.45 21.34
C VAL A 115 7.87 9.38 22.10
N ALA A 116 7.87 9.55 23.42
CA ALA A 116 9.09 9.53 24.22
C ALA A 116 9.81 8.18 24.15
N VAL A 117 9.07 7.06 24.16
CA VAL A 117 9.61 5.71 23.99
C VAL A 117 10.25 5.55 22.61
N LEU A 118 9.56 5.97 21.55
CA LEU A 118 10.08 5.85 20.18
C LEU A 118 11.31 6.73 19.94
N GLU A 119 11.36 7.92 20.53
CA GLU A 119 12.56 8.75 20.48
C GLU A 119 13.72 8.13 21.28
N ALA A 120 13.44 7.49 22.41
CA ALA A 120 14.46 6.75 23.17
C ALA A 120 15.00 5.56 22.38
N ILE A 121 14.18 4.92 21.54
CA ILE A 121 14.60 3.89 20.57
C ILE A 121 15.45 4.51 19.46
N GLN A 122 15.03 5.62 18.86
CA GLN A 122 15.76 6.29 17.78
C GLN A 122 17.15 6.78 18.21
N ARG A 123 17.32 7.15 19.48
CA ARG A 123 18.61 7.57 20.06
C ARG A 123 19.57 6.41 20.35
N GLN A 124 19.13 5.14 20.24
CA GLN A 124 20.01 4.00 20.48
C GLN A 124 21.04 3.87 19.34
N THR A 125 22.32 3.76 19.71
CA THR A 125 23.42 3.48 18.78
C THR A 125 23.74 1.99 18.68
N ARG A 126 23.06 1.17 19.49
CA ARG A 126 23.22 -0.29 19.50
C ARG A 126 22.49 -0.90 18.31
N GLU A 127 22.98 -2.06 17.87
CA GLU A 127 22.22 -2.85 16.91
C GLU A 127 20.87 -3.32 17.52
N PRO A 128 19.80 -3.49 16.73
CA PRO A 128 18.47 -3.84 17.25
C PRO A 128 18.43 -5.09 18.13
N GLN A 129 19.29 -6.07 17.85
CA GLN A 129 19.41 -7.31 18.62
C GLN A 129 19.97 -7.12 20.03
N ASP A 130 20.55 -5.95 20.34
CA ASP A 130 21.18 -5.64 21.63
C ASP A 130 20.37 -4.63 22.47
N VAL A 131 19.20 -4.19 21.96
CA VAL A 131 18.30 -3.28 22.68
C VAL A 131 17.25 -4.09 23.44
N SER A 132 17.14 -3.84 24.75
CA SER A 132 16.13 -4.42 25.64
C SER A 132 15.14 -3.37 26.11
N ILE A 133 14.01 -3.79 26.68
CA ILE A 133 13.02 -2.88 27.29
C ILE A 133 13.66 -2.10 28.44
N ASP A 134 14.47 -2.76 29.27
CA ASP A 134 15.16 -2.10 30.38
C ASP A 134 16.16 -1.03 29.90
N VAL A 135 16.84 -1.25 28.77
CA VAL A 135 17.75 -0.25 28.17
C VAL A 135 16.99 0.99 27.70
N ILE A 136 15.79 0.83 27.13
CA ILE A 136 14.93 1.96 26.74
C ILE A 136 14.50 2.76 27.97
N ILE A 137 14.07 2.06 29.04
CA ILE A 137 13.66 2.70 30.29
C ILE A 137 14.83 3.50 30.89
N GLU A 138 16.04 2.93 30.91
CA GLU A 138 17.23 3.61 31.42
C GLU A 138 17.58 4.86 30.61
N ALA A 139 17.44 4.81 29.28
CA ALA A 139 17.64 5.97 28.42
C ALA A 139 16.60 7.07 28.71
N MET A 140 15.33 6.71 28.91
CA MET A 140 14.27 7.66 29.25
C MET A 140 14.49 8.29 30.63
N LEU A 141 14.82 7.48 31.65
CA LEU A 141 15.11 7.96 33.00
C LEU A 141 16.31 8.92 33.05
N SER A 142 17.34 8.61 32.27
CA SER A 142 18.54 9.45 32.16
C SER A 142 18.24 10.80 31.52
N ALA A 143 17.37 10.85 30.51
CA ALA A 143 16.94 12.08 29.86
C ALA A 143 16.16 13.01 30.81
N CYS A 144 15.46 12.45 31.80
CA CYS A 144 14.65 13.18 32.78
C CYS A 144 15.40 13.52 34.08
N GLY A 145 16.67 13.13 34.21
CA GLY A 145 17.48 13.38 35.42
C GLY A 145 17.06 12.56 36.65
N SER A 146 16.32 11.46 36.48
CA SER A 146 15.85 10.59 37.57
C SER A 146 16.44 9.18 37.43
N PRO A 147 17.66 8.94 37.94
CA PRO A 147 18.44 7.74 37.55
C PRO A 147 17.94 6.42 38.17
N VAL A 148 17.08 6.44 39.20
CA VAL A 148 16.72 5.23 39.95
C VAL A 148 15.24 5.20 40.31
N LEU A 149 14.53 4.18 39.79
CA LEU A 149 13.20 3.76 40.23
C LEU A 149 13.31 2.53 41.13
N SER A 150 12.63 2.54 42.28
CA SER A 150 12.53 1.39 43.18
C SER A 150 11.69 0.25 42.61
N ASN A 151 10.70 0.57 41.77
CA ASN A 151 9.86 -0.40 41.06
C ASN A 151 9.68 0.01 39.60
N ARG A 152 10.21 -0.80 38.68
CA ARG A 152 10.14 -0.56 37.21
C ARG A 152 8.99 -1.30 36.52
N SER A 153 8.18 -2.06 37.26
CA SER A 153 7.24 -3.04 36.69
C SER A 153 6.21 -2.41 35.74
N PHE A 154 5.58 -1.30 36.14
CA PHE A 154 4.61 -0.61 35.28
C PHE A 154 5.29 0.15 34.12
N CYS A 155 6.53 0.61 34.27
CA CYS A 155 7.32 1.17 33.16
C CYS A 155 7.62 0.10 32.10
N GLN A 156 7.99 -1.11 32.53
CA GLN A 156 8.23 -2.24 31.63
C GLN A 156 6.98 -2.62 30.84
N VAL A 157 5.83 -2.72 31.52
CA VAL A 157 4.54 -2.99 30.89
C VAL A 157 4.16 -1.87 29.91
N ALA A 158 4.35 -0.60 30.28
CA ALA A 158 4.04 0.54 29.43
C ALA A 158 4.91 0.59 28.17
N VAL A 159 6.23 0.42 28.29
CA VAL A 159 7.15 0.38 27.14
C VAL A 159 6.83 -0.80 26.22
N PHE A 160 6.54 -1.98 26.79
CA PHE A 160 6.09 -3.13 26.01
C PHE A 160 4.80 -2.85 25.23
N ALA A 161 3.81 -2.19 25.86
CA ALA A 161 2.57 -1.83 25.19
C ALA A 161 2.81 -0.85 24.04
N VAL A 162 3.69 0.14 24.20
CA VAL A 162 4.08 1.04 23.11
C VAL A 162 4.72 0.30 21.94
N LEU A 163 5.59 -0.69 22.20
CA LEU A 163 6.17 -1.52 21.13
C LEU A 163 5.08 -2.31 20.38
N CYS A 164 4.10 -2.86 21.10
CA CYS A 164 2.98 -3.58 20.51
C CYS A 164 2.09 -2.66 19.66
N TRP A 165 1.67 -1.50 20.18
CA TRP A 165 0.86 -0.53 19.43
C TRP A 165 1.60 0.03 18.22
N SER A 166 2.91 0.28 18.35
CA SER A 166 3.70 0.85 17.25
C SER A 166 3.94 -0.13 16.12
N THR A 167 4.07 -1.42 16.43
CA THR A 167 4.25 -2.46 15.41
C THR A 167 2.92 -3.00 14.89
N MET A 168 1.85 -2.93 15.68
CA MET A 168 0.58 -3.61 15.45
C MET A 168 0.71 -5.14 15.32
N ILE A 169 1.86 -5.71 15.67
CA ILE A 169 2.12 -7.15 15.59
C ILE A 169 1.32 -7.88 16.66
N LEU A 170 1.36 -7.41 17.91
CA LEU A 170 0.62 -7.96 19.03
C LEU A 170 -0.34 -6.92 19.61
N THR A 171 -1.43 -7.38 20.24
CA THR A 171 -2.31 -6.51 21.04
C THR A 171 -1.97 -6.68 22.52
N PRO A 172 -1.50 -5.62 23.22
CA PRO A 172 -1.10 -5.73 24.63
C PRO A 172 -2.35 -5.79 25.53
N GLY A 173 -2.33 -6.69 26.52
CA GLY A 173 -3.39 -6.84 27.52
C GLY A 173 -3.00 -6.13 28.82
N LEU A 174 -3.16 -4.81 28.89
CA LEU A 174 -2.82 -4.07 30.10
C LEU A 174 -3.76 -4.45 31.25
N GLN A 175 -3.18 -4.82 32.41
CA GLN A 175 -3.93 -5.21 33.61
C GLN A 175 -3.57 -4.28 34.80
N PRO A 176 -4.18 -3.08 34.87
CA PRO A 176 -3.88 -2.07 35.90
C PRO A 176 -4.05 -2.56 37.34
N GLN A 177 -5.02 -3.45 37.55
CA GLN A 177 -5.42 -3.97 38.86
C GLN A 177 -4.75 -5.32 39.21
N ALA A 178 -3.79 -5.79 38.40
CA ALA A 178 -3.12 -7.06 38.66
C ALA A 178 -2.19 -6.95 39.90
N PRO A 179 -2.24 -7.93 40.83
CA PRO A 179 -1.39 -7.91 42.03
C PRO A 179 0.11 -8.02 41.72
N GLN A 180 0.46 -8.61 40.57
CA GLN A 180 1.81 -8.64 40.03
C GLN A 180 1.76 -8.26 38.54
N PRO A 181 2.41 -7.16 38.12
CA PRO A 181 2.45 -6.78 36.72
C PRO A 181 3.22 -7.82 35.89
N GLN A 182 2.71 -8.14 34.71
CA GLN A 182 3.32 -9.07 33.75
C GLN A 182 3.20 -8.50 32.34
N LEU A 183 4.01 -9.02 31.42
CA LEU A 183 3.83 -8.75 30.00
C LEU A 183 2.72 -9.66 29.48
N VAL A 184 1.63 -9.08 29.00
CA VAL A 184 0.46 -9.83 28.55
C VAL A 184 0.08 -9.39 27.14
N CYS A 185 -0.27 -10.34 26.29
CA CYS A 185 -0.85 -10.06 24.97
C CYS A 185 -2.04 -10.96 24.64
N HIS A 186 -2.90 -10.45 23.79
CA HIS A 186 -3.94 -11.23 23.13
C HIS A 186 -3.31 -11.94 21.93
N LEU A 187 -3.18 -13.26 22.05
CA LEU A 187 -2.71 -14.13 20.98
C LEU A 187 -3.61 -15.35 20.96
N SER A 188 -4.23 -15.61 19.83
CA SER A 188 -4.93 -16.85 19.60
C SER A 188 -3.94 -18.02 19.64
N ARG A 189 -4.29 -19.08 20.36
CA ARG A 189 -3.65 -20.39 20.16
C ARG A 189 -4.40 -21.05 19.03
N ARG A 190 -3.69 -21.58 18.03
CA ARG A 190 -4.32 -22.39 16.97
C ARG A 190 -5.23 -23.43 17.66
N PHE A 191 -6.53 -23.34 17.41
CA PHE A 191 -7.59 -24.23 17.93
C PHE A 191 -8.14 -24.01 19.36
N GLU A 192 -7.78 -22.93 20.08
CA GLU A 192 -8.43 -22.54 21.35
C GLU A 192 -8.80 -21.04 21.37
N SER A 193 -10.01 -20.71 21.86
CA SER A 193 -10.49 -19.32 21.99
C SER A 193 -9.56 -18.44 22.83
N ASP A 194 -9.37 -17.18 22.39
CA ASP A 194 -8.64 -16.06 23.04
C ASP A 194 -8.11 -16.36 24.46
N LYS A 195 -6.91 -16.93 24.55
CA LYS A 195 -6.18 -17.05 25.81
C LYS A 195 -5.10 -15.98 25.88
N LEU A 196 -5.06 -15.26 26.99
CA LEU A 196 -3.99 -14.32 27.29
C LEU A 196 -2.67 -15.09 27.38
N VAL A 197 -1.68 -14.66 26.59
CA VAL A 197 -0.31 -15.17 26.69
C VAL A 197 0.45 -14.23 27.61
N GLN A 198 1.07 -14.81 28.63
CA GLN A 198 1.72 -14.05 29.70
C GLN A 198 3.19 -14.43 29.78
N GLN A 199 4.05 -13.41 29.92
CA GLN A 199 5.47 -13.54 30.21
C GLN A 199 5.84 -12.73 31.44
N THR A 200 6.80 -13.27 32.19
CA THR A 200 7.39 -12.64 33.38
C THR A 200 8.28 -11.46 33.00
N LEU A 201 8.39 -10.47 33.91
CA LEU A 201 9.12 -9.23 33.66
C LEU A 201 10.65 -9.39 33.56
N ASP A 202 11.23 -10.53 33.98
CA ASP A 202 12.65 -10.82 33.76
C ASP A 202 13.02 -10.83 32.26
N ARG A 203 12.03 -11.04 31.39
CA ARG A 203 12.17 -11.00 29.93
C ARG A 203 12.54 -9.61 29.43
N CYS A 204 12.17 -8.54 30.12
CA CYS A 204 12.53 -7.16 29.76
C CYS A 204 14.04 -6.89 29.75
N ARG A 205 14.85 -7.75 30.38
CA ARG A 205 16.32 -7.72 30.33
C ARG A 205 16.90 -8.31 29.05
N ARG A 206 16.14 -9.18 28.37
CA ARG A 206 16.55 -9.76 27.09
C ARG A 206 16.33 -8.75 25.98
N SER A 207 16.95 -8.99 24.83
CA SER A 207 16.68 -8.18 23.66
C SER A 207 15.20 -8.21 23.29
N ILE A 208 14.74 -7.13 22.70
CA ILE A 208 13.35 -6.98 22.26
C ILE A 208 12.94 -8.12 21.32
N PRO A 209 13.72 -8.50 20.28
CA PRO A 209 13.41 -9.66 19.46
C PRO A 209 13.24 -10.95 20.27
N ALA A 210 14.12 -11.20 21.24
CA ALA A 210 14.05 -12.40 22.08
C ALA A 210 12.80 -12.42 23.00
N THR A 211 12.34 -11.26 23.46
CA THR A 211 11.12 -11.11 24.25
C THR A 211 9.88 -11.47 23.42
N PHE A 212 9.80 -10.90 22.22
CA PHE A 212 8.72 -11.14 21.25
C PHE A 212 8.70 -12.58 20.73
N ARG A 213 9.87 -13.17 20.46
CA ARG A 213 10.01 -14.60 20.14
C ARG A 213 9.46 -15.52 21.23
N GLY A 214 9.58 -15.12 22.50
CA GLY A 214 8.98 -15.84 23.62
C GLY A 214 7.45 -15.95 23.49
N PHE A 215 6.79 -14.89 23.04
CA PHE A 215 5.33 -14.86 22.87
C PHE A 215 4.92 -15.75 21.70
N LYS A 216 5.64 -15.65 20.57
CA LYS A 216 5.48 -16.54 19.41
C LYS A 216 5.58 -18.02 19.81
N ALA A 217 6.65 -18.38 20.53
CA ALA A 217 6.91 -19.76 20.95
C ALA A 217 5.85 -20.30 21.93
N GLN A 218 5.33 -19.45 22.82
CA GLN A 218 4.30 -19.84 23.80
C GLN A 218 2.89 -19.96 23.19
N ALA A 219 2.60 -19.17 22.15
CA ALA A 219 1.31 -19.18 21.47
C ALA A 219 1.21 -20.30 20.41
N TRP A 220 2.27 -20.53 19.63
CA TRP A 220 2.24 -21.43 18.48
C TRP A 220 3.18 -22.64 18.59
N GLY A 221 3.93 -22.78 19.70
CA GLY A 221 4.89 -23.87 19.91
C GLY A 221 6.14 -23.76 19.03
N ARG A 222 7.05 -24.74 19.15
CA ARG A 222 8.19 -24.92 18.20
C ARG A 222 7.77 -25.62 16.90
N ASP A 223 6.52 -26.05 16.81
CA ASP A 223 5.99 -26.95 15.76
C ASP A 223 5.36 -26.21 14.58
N VAL A 224 5.87 -25.02 14.26
CA VAL A 224 5.46 -24.26 13.07
C VAL A 224 5.70 -25.07 11.77
N MET A 225 6.44 -26.18 11.83
CA MET A 225 6.83 -27.01 10.70
C MET A 225 6.03 -28.33 10.54
N GLN A 226 5.09 -28.69 11.42
CA GLN A 226 4.38 -29.99 11.34
C GLN A 226 2.97 -29.97 10.70
N VAL A 227 2.54 -28.88 10.06
CA VAL A 227 1.29 -28.85 9.29
C VAL A 227 1.65 -28.79 7.79
N ALA A 228 1.47 -29.79 6.94
CA ALA A 228 0.76 -31.06 7.04
C ALA A 228 1.46 -32.15 6.19
N GLN A 229 1.97 -33.21 6.83
CA GLN A 229 2.30 -34.48 6.17
C GLN A 229 1.07 -35.41 6.08
N HIS A 230 -0.12 -34.85 5.92
CA HIS A 230 -1.28 -35.66 5.59
C HIS A 230 -1.30 -35.87 4.08
N GLU A 231 -1.07 -37.11 3.65
CA GLU A 231 -1.35 -37.57 2.30
C GLU A 231 -2.73 -37.05 1.87
N SER A 232 -2.73 -36.20 0.85
CA SER A 232 -3.92 -35.66 0.22
C SER A 232 -4.80 -36.82 -0.23
N ARG A 233 -5.84 -37.13 0.55
CA ARG A 233 -7.01 -37.84 0.02
C ARG A 233 -7.57 -36.93 -1.06
N ARG A 234 -7.65 -37.43 -2.30
CA ARG A 234 -8.26 -36.76 -3.47
C ARG A 234 -9.50 -35.98 -3.02
N SER A 235 -9.31 -34.69 -2.79
CA SER A 235 -10.36 -33.74 -2.44
C SER A 235 -10.55 -32.88 -3.68
N GLU A 236 -11.77 -32.43 -3.93
CA GLU A 236 -12.07 -31.48 -5.00
C GLU A 236 -11.10 -30.29 -4.90
N ASP A 237 -10.19 -30.19 -5.86
CA ASP A 237 -9.05 -29.28 -5.79
C ASP A 237 -9.56 -27.83 -5.90
N LEU A 238 -9.43 -27.06 -4.82
CA LEU A 238 -9.61 -25.61 -4.89
C LEU A 238 -8.37 -25.01 -5.57
N HIS A 239 -8.47 -24.80 -6.88
CA HIS A 239 -7.39 -24.16 -7.64
C HIS A 239 -7.12 -22.75 -7.11
N LYS A 240 -5.84 -22.36 -7.06
CA LYS A 240 -5.39 -21.02 -6.60
C LYS A 240 -6.13 -19.87 -7.30
N SER A 241 -6.44 -20.04 -8.59
CA SER A 241 -7.19 -19.06 -9.41
C SER A 241 -8.64 -18.84 -8.94
N VAL A 242 -9.21 -19.77 -8.15
CA VAL A 242 -10.59 -19.72 -7.67
C VAL A 242 -10.66 -19.32 -6.19
N LEU A 243 -9.51 -19.24 -5.51
CA LEU A 243 -9.42 -18.89 -4.09
C LEU A 243 -9.68 -17.39 -3.88
N ASN A 244 -10.92 -17.07 -3.50
CA ASN A 244 -11.37 -15.73 -3.14
C ASN A 244 -12.47 -15.80 -2.07
N TYR A 245 -12.84 -14.66 -1.47
CA TYR A 245 -13.81 -14.61 -0.38
C TYR A 245 -15.18 -15.20 -0.76
N ARG A 246 -15.63 -15.02 -2.00
CA ARG A 246 -16.85 -15.68 -2.50
C ARG A 246 -16.73 -17.20 -2.39
N SER A 247 -15.64 -17.80 -2.89
CA SER A 247 -15.43 -19.25 -2.83
C SER A 247 -15.39 -19.76 -1.38
N LEU A 248 -14.65 -19.07 -0.50
CA LEU A 248 -14.56 -19.40 0.92
C LEU A 248 -15.91 -19.36 1.62
N GLN A 249 -16.74 -18.37 1.29
CA GLN A 249 -18.08 -18.25 1.85
C GLN A 249 -19.08 -19.26 1.24
N MET A 250 -18.99 -19.55 -0.05
CA MET A 250 -19.91 -20.47 -0.73
C MET A 250 -19.69 -21.91 -0.28
N PHE A 251 -18.43 -22.37 -0.34
CA PHE A 251 -18.06 -23.76 -0.09
C PHE A 251 -17.71 -24.00 1.38
N GLY A 252 -16.84 -23.18 1.95
CA GLY A 252 -16.38 -23.33 3.35
C GLY A 252 -17.32 -22.74 4.40
N LYS A 253 -18.33 -21.95 3.99
CA LYS A 253 -19.18 -21.13 4.89
C LYS A 253 -18.35 -20.23 5.82
N ILE A 254 -17.17 -19.83 5.35
CA ILE A 254 -16.22 -19.02 6.11
C ILE A 254 -16.72 -17.58 6.20
N ARG A 255 -16.55 -16.96 7.36
CA ARG A 255 -16.85 -15.55 7.64
C ARG A 255 -15.57 -14.81 8.02
N ILE A 256 -15.55 -13.51 7.76
CA ILE A 256 -14.42 -12.67 8.20
C ILE A 256 -14.61 -12.26 9.66
N GLN A 257 -13.55 -12.37 10.43
CA GLN A 257 -13.38 -11.73 11.73
C GLN A 257 -12.34 -10.62 11.60
N TRP A 258 -12.71 -9.39 11.94
CA TRP A 258 -11.78 -8.27 11.88
C TRP A 258 -10.90 -8.25 13.13
N VAL A 259 -9.58 -8.25 12.93
CA VAL A 259 -8.58 -8.25 14.01
C VAL A 259 -7.69 -7.03 13.94
N THR A 260 -7.15 -6.63 15.09
CA THR A 260 -6.28 -5.45 15.29
C THR A 260 -4.80 -5.80 15.39
N SER A 261 -4.46 -7.09 15.35
CA SER A 261 -3.10 -7.60 15.37
C SER A 261 -2.73 -8.21 14.02
N MET A 262 -1.57 -7.84 13.49
CA MET A 262 -1.03 -8.41 12.25
C MET A 262 -0.68 -9.90 12.43
N ALA A 263 -0.24 -10.32 13.62
CA ALA A 263 0.08 -11.72 13.92
C ALA A 263 -1.14 -12.66 13.81
N ALA A 264 -2.36 -12.14 14.00
CA ALA A 264 -3.61 -12.90 13.86
C ALA A 264 -4.13 -12.92 12.41
N HIS A 265 -3.46 -12.26 11.46
CA HIS A 265 -3.93 -12.20 10.08
C HIS A 265 -3.92 -13.58 9.40
N LEU A 266 -5.01 -13.90 8.70
CA LEU A 266 -5.31 -15.19 8.08
C LEU A 266 -5.36 -16.38 9.05
N GLU A 267 -5.42 -16.14 10.36
CA GLU A 267 -5.73 -17.21 11.29
C GLU A 267 -7.16 -17.72 11.05
N PHE A 268 -7.30 -19.04 10.93
CA PHE A 268 -8.57 -19.69 10.68
C PHE A 268 -8.99 -20.51 11.89
N ASP A 269 -10.15 -20.18 12.47
CA ASP A 269 -10.81 -21.01 13.47
C ASP A 269 -11.79 -21.96 12.78
N PRO A 270 -11.49 -23.27 12.71
CA PRO A 270 -12.38 -24.25 12.06
C PRO A 270 -13.67 -24.48 12.84
N ALA A 271 -13.70 -24.25 14.16
CA ALA A 271 -14.87 -24.49 14.99
C ALA A 271 -15.94 -23.42 14.71
N SER A 272 -15.54 -22.15 14.70
CA SER A 272 -16.44 -21.03 14.41
C SER A 272 -16.52 -20.67 12.93
N ARG A 273 -15.63 -21.22 12.09
CA ARG A 273 -15.48 -20.90 10.65
C ARG A 273 -15.19 -19.43 10.39
N HIS A 274 -14.40 -18.80 11.26
CA HIS A 274 -13.93 -17.43 11.09
C HIS A 274 -12.49 -17.40 10.56
N LEU A 275 -12.27 -16.56 9.55
CA LEU A 275 -10.96 -16.19 9.05
C LEU A 275 -10.65 -14.78 9.54
N SER A 276 -9.58 -14.63 10.31
CA SER A 276 -9.11 -13.35 10.83
C SER A 276 -8.48 -12.49 9.73
N VAL A 277 -8.90 -11.23 9.62
CA VAL A 277 -8.40 -10.26 8.64
C VAL A 277 -8.03 -8.96 9.35
N PHE A 278 -6.81 -8.46 9.10
CA PHE A 278 -6.21 -7.36 9.87
C PHE A 278 -6.75 -6.02 9.38
N ARG A 279 -7.46 -5.29 10.24
CA ARG A 279 -8.35 -4.19 9.84
C ARG A 279 -7.68 -2.84 9.50
N PHE A 280 -6.35 -2.71 9.60
CA PHE A 280 -5.63 -1.44 9.38
C PHE A 280 -4.58 -1.54 8.26
N PRO A 281 -4.95 -1.89 7.02
CA PRO A 281 -3.99 -2.05 5.93
C PRO A 281 -3.18 -0.79 5.60
N THR A 282 -3.63 0.43 5.97
CA THR A 282 -2.83 1.65 5.82
C THR A 282 -1.48 1.52 6.53
N VAL A 283 -1.46 0.90 7.72
CA VAL A 283 -0.21 0.65 8.48
C VAL A 283 0.74 -0.24 7.66
N CYS A 284 0.22 -1.27 7.02
CA CYS A 284 1.00 -2.17 6.17
C CYS A 284 1.53 -1.47 4.93
N ALA A 285 0.72 -0.64 4.26
CA ALA A 285 1.12 0.13 3.08
C ALA A 285 2.25 1.11 3.40
N LEU A 286 2.11 1.89 4.47
CA LEU A 286 3.12 2.84 4.91
C LEU A 286 4.46 2.17 5.27
N ARG A 287 4.41 1.02 5.95
CA ARG A 287 5.62 0.22 6.25
C ARG A 287 6.27 -0.37 5.01
N SER A 288 5.47 -0.75 4.02
CA SER A 288 5.96 -1.34 2.75
C SER A 288 6.69 -0.33 1.86
N MET A 289 6.41 0.97 2.04
CA MET A 289 7.07 2.06 1.30
C MET A 289 8.44 2.45 1.87
N GLN A 290 8.81 1.98 3.06
CA GLN A 290 10.11 2.30 3.67
C GLN A 290 11.25 1.56 2.95
N ASP A 291 12.34 2.29 2.65
CA ASP A 291 13.52 1.74 1.96
C ASP A 291 14.07 0.49 2.66
N ARG A 292 14.29 -0.57 1.86
CA ARG A 292 14.87 -1.83 2.32
C ARG A 292 16.32 -1.70 2.80
N ASN A 293 17.01 -0.60 2.57
CA ASN A 293 18.37 -0.42 3.05
C ASN A 293 18.47 0.38 4.36
N SER A 294 17.38 1.01 4.81
CA SER A 294 17.31 1.74 6.10
C SER A 294 17.02 0.82 7.30
N GLN A 295 17.39 -0.47 7.17
CA GLN A 295 16.59 -1.62 7.61
C GLN A 295 16.87 -2.23 8.98
N ARG A 296 17.53 -1.53 9.91
CA ARG A 296 17.81 -2.11 11.23
C ARG A 296 17.22 -1.27 12.34
N THR A 297 15.90 -1.23 12.41
CA THR A 297 15.19 -0.62 13.55
C THR A 297 14.67 -1.70 14.50
N VAL A 298 14.53 -1.34 15.77
CA VAL A 298 13.94 -2.20 16.80
C VAL A 298 12.49 -2.59 16.47
N LEU A 299 11.71 -1.70 15.84
CA LEU A 299 10.34 -2.02 15.44
C LEU A 299 10.30 -3.06 14.33
N ARG A 300 11.23 -2.98 13.38
CA ARG A 300 11.30 -3.92 12.27
C ARG A 300 11.71 -5.32 12.73
N SER A 301 12.67 -5.42 13.65
CA SER A 301 13.08 -6.72 14.18
C SER A 301 11.93 -7.43 14.93
N ILE A 302 10.98 -6.70 15.51
CA ILE A 302 9.74 -7.29 16.05
C ILE A 302 8.89 -7.89 14.93
N CYS A 303 8.67 -7.17 13.82
CA CYS A 303 7.89 -7.69 12.68
C CYS A 303 8.53 -8.96 12.09
N GLU A 304 9.86 -8.96 11.93
CA GLU A 304 10.63 -10.09 11.39
C GLU A 304 10.52 -11.35 12.26
N GLU A 305 10.46 -11.22 13.58
CA GLU A 305 10.22 -12.39 14.46
C GLU A 305 8.89 -13.07 14.19
N PHE A 306 7.89 -12.34 13.69
CA PHE A 306 6.55 -12.85 13.39
C PHE A 306 6.33 -13.19 11.92
N ASP A 307 7.38 -13.11 11.09
CA ASP A 307 7.30 -13.62 9.73
C ASP A 307 7.01 -15.15 9.78
N PRO A 308 6.08 -15.65 8.95
CA PRO A 308 5.77 -17.07 8.89
C PRO A 308 6.90 -17.93 8.32
N LEU A 309 7.85 -17.37 7.59
CA LEU A 309 8.96 -18.12 7.00
C LEU A 309 10.20 -18.18 7.91
N PRO A 310 11.00 -19.26 7.83
CA PRO A 310 12.31 -19.33 8.44
C PRO A 310 13.25 -18.23 7.93
N ALA A 311 14.21 -17.81 8.76
CA ALA A 311 15.16 -16.75 8.42
C ALA A 311 15.98 -17.05 7.15
N GLU A 312 16.28 -18.33 6.88
CA GLU A 312 16.96 -18.75 5.64
C GLU A 312 16.15 -18.50 4.36
N ASP A 313 14.82 -18.61 4.42
CA ASP A 313 13.93 -18.44 3.27
C ASP A 313 13.56 -16.97 3.03
N ILE A 314 13.66 -16.12 4.06
CA ILE A 314 13.44 -14.67 3.96
C ILE A 314 14.44 -14.02 2.99
N VAL A 315 15.68 -14.52 2.92
CA VAL A 315 16.73 -13.99 2.02
C VAL A 315 16.36 -14.17 0.54
N HIS A 316 15.56 -15.19 0.23
CA HIS A 316 15.11 -15.49 -1.14
C HIS A 316 13.74 -14.88 -1.46
N ARG A 317 13.10 -14.20 -0.50
CA ARG A 317 11.76 -13.64 -0.67
C ARG A 317 11.78 -12.14 -0.94
N TYR A 318 11.01 -11.75 -1.94
CA TYR A 318 10.77 -10.36 -2.31
C TYR A 318 9.64 -9.69 -1.49
N THR A 319 8.99 -10.36 -0.52
CA THR A 319 7.80 -9.84 0.19
C THR A 319 7.89 -9.91 1.71
N THR A 320 7.59 -8.82 2.43
CA THR A 320 7.49 -8.76 3.91
C THR A 320 6.10 -9.18 4.41
N LEU A 321 5.96 -9.44 5.72
CA LEU A 321 4.65 -9.72 6.34
C LEU A 321 3.59 -8.64 6.01
N GLU A 322 3.95 -7.36 6.08
CA GLU A 322 3.05 -6.26 5.72
C GLU A 322 2.58 -6.35 4.27
N GLN A 323 3.49 -6.70 3.36
CA GLN A 323 3.20 -6.86 1.93
C GLN A 323 2.30 -8.09 1.71
N GLU A 324 2.55 -9.20 2.42
CA GLU A 324 1.68 -10.38 2.39
C GLU A 324 0.26 -10.08 2.88
N ILE A 325 0.11 -9.26 3.92
CA ILE A 325 -1.21 -8.80 4.38
C ILE A 325 -1.93 -8.06 3.25
N LEU A 326 -1.27 -7.13 2.56
CA LEU A 326 -1.86 -6.38 1.44
C LEU A 326 -2.21 -7.30 0.26
N LEU A 327 -1.33 -8.24 -0.08
CA LEU A 327 -1.56 -9.23 -1.14
C LEU A 327 -2.75 -10.14 -0.81
N SER A 328 -2.96 -10.49 0.47
CA SER A 328 -4.13 -11.27 0.88
C SER A 328 -5.45 -10.53 0.62
N TYR A 329 -5.50 -9.20 0.80
CA TYR A 329 -6.69 -8.41 0.50
C TYR A 329 -7.04 -8.50 -0.97
N ARG A 330 -6.01 -8.43 -1.82
CA ARG A 330 -6.16 -8.56 -3.27
C ARG A 330 -6.70 -9.94 -3.65
N LEU A 331 -6.09 -11.00 -3.11
CA LEU A 331 -6.51 -12.39 -3.31
C LEU A 331 -7.95 -12.65 -2.84
N LEU A 332 -8.26 -12.25 -1.61
CA LEU A 332 -9.57 -12.52 -1.01
C LEU A 332 -10.67 -11.67 -1.65
N PHE A 333 -10.42 -10.38 -1.88
CA PHE A 333 -11.50 -9.43 -2.13
C PHE A 333 -11.45 -8.78 -3.50
N ALA A 334 -10.26 -8.46 -4.02
CA ALA A 334 -10.14 -7.63 -5.22
C ALA A 334 -10.37 -8.40 -6.52
N GLN A 335 -9.90 -9.65 -6.61
CA GLN A 335 -9.92 -10.40 -7.87
C GLN A 335 -11.35 -10.65 -8.40
N SER A 336 -12.32 -10.96 -7.53
CA SER A 336 -13.69 -11.27 -7.96
C SER A 336 -14.69 -10.13 -7.70
N SER A 337 -15.47 -9.75 -8.71
CA SER A 337 -16.57 -8.76 -8.58
C SER A 337 -17.58 -9.12 -7.49
N ALA A 338 -17.86 -10.41 -7.31
CA ALA A 338 -18.73 -10.91 -6.27
C ALA A 338 -18.09 -10.80 -4.87
N SER A 339 -16.77 -10.99 -4.76
CA SER A 339 -16.04 -10.75 -3.51
C SER A 339 -16.03 -9.26 -3.16
N ARG A 340 -15.78 -8.38 -4.14
CA ARG A 340 -15.86 -6.90 -3.97
C ARG A 340 -17.19 -6.45 -3.41
N LYS A 341 -18.30 -6.94 -3.98
CA LYS A 341 -19.66 -6.63 -3.49
C LYS A 341 -19.89 -7.10 -2.05
N ARG A 342 -19.38 -8.29 -1.70
CA ARG A 342 -19.52 -8.87 -0.35
C ARG A 342 -18.73 -8.08 0.69
N ILE A 343 -17.46 -7.78 0.42
CA ILE A 343 -16.64 -7.00 1.35
C ILE A 343 -17.17 -5.57 1.52
N GLY A 344 -17.66 -4.95 0.43
CA GLY A 344 -18.31 -3.64 0.52
C GLY A 344 -19.54 -3.65 1.44
N ALA A 345 -20.35 -4.71 1.39
CA ALA A 345 -21.48 -4.88 2.31
C ALA A 345 -21.05 -5.05 3.77
N GLU A 346 -19.97 -5.81 4.03
CA GLU A 346 -19.40 -5.97 5.37
C GLU A 346 -18.84 -4.64 5.91
N LEU A 347 -18.10 -3.87 5.12
CA LEU A 347 -17.60 -2.56 5.58
C LEU A 347 -18.75 -1.58 5.85
N ASN A 348 -19.79 -1.58 5.01
CA ASN A 348 -20.96 -0.75 5.26
C ASN A 348 -21.72 -1.17 6.53
N LYS A 349 -21.70 -2.46 6.86
CA LYS A 349 -22.24 -2.95 8.14
C LYS A 349 -21.41 -2.42 9.31
N LEU A 350 -20.08 -2.54 9.27
CA LEU A 350 -19.20 -1.98 10.30
C LEU A 350 -19.46 -0.48 10.54
N ARG A 351 -19.57 0.30 9.46
CA ARG A 351 -19.87 1.74 9.54
C ARG A 351 -21.22 2.01 10.20
N ARG A 352 -22.27 1.24 9.86
CA ARG A 352 -23.60 1.36 10.50
C ARG A 352 -23.57 1.00 11.97
N ASP A 353 -22.73 0.03 12.34
CA ASP A 353 -22.53 -0.40 13.73
C ASP A 353 -21.63 0.58 14.52
N GLY A 354 -21.27 1.73 13.94
CA GLY A 354 -20.43 2.76 14.57
C GLY A 354 -18.95 2.39 14.64
N GLN A 355 -18.53 1.31 13.99
CA GLN A 355 -17.13 0.92 13.97
C GLN A 355 -16.35 1.73 12.94
N LEU A 356 -15.15 2.16 13.34
CA LEU A 356 -14.21 2.82 12.43
C LEU A 356 -13.65 1.83 11.41
N VAL A 357 -13.63 2.26 10.16
CA VAL A 357 -13.11 1.51 9.03
C VAL A 357 -11.92 2.27 8.47
N ASP A 358 -10.81 1.58 8.26
CA ASP A 358 -9.69 2.12 7.53
C ASP A 358 -10.12 2.38 6.08
N ASP A 359 -10.15 3.64 5.65
CA ASP A 359 -10.66 3.99 4.32
C ASP A 359 -9.80 3.46 3.17
N PHE A 360 -8.51 3.16 3.42
CA PHE A 360 -7.64 2.48 2.44
C PHE A 360 -8.13 1.07 2.12
N LEU A 361 -8.90 0.41 3.01
CA LEU A 361 -9.53 -0.88 2.69
C LEU A 361 -10.32 -0.79 1.39
N SER A 362 -11.06 0.30 1.20
CA SER A 362 -11.87 0.45 -0.01
C SER A 362 -11.01 0.56 -1.26
N THR A 363 -9.82 1.16 -1.21
CA THR A 363 -8.95 1.29 -2.39
C THR A 363 -8.27 -0.04 -2.74
N LEU A 364 -8.03 -0.92 -1.77
CA LEU A 364 -7.43 -2.23 -2.01
C LEU A 364 -8.28 -3.20 -2.85
N PHE A 365 -9.60 -3.03 -2.86
CA PHE A 365 -10.49 -3.91 -3.60
C PHE A 365 -11.48 -3.19 -4.51
N ASP A 366 -11.62 -1.87 -4.45
CA ASP A 366 -12.41 -1.09 -5.41
C ASP A 366 -11.48 -0.54 -6.49
N PRO A 367 -11.50 -1.11 -7.72
CA PRO A 367 -10.68 -0.61 -8.81
C PRO A 367 -10.91 0.89 -9.02
N GLU A 368 -12.13 1.40 -8.94
CA GLU A 368 -12.38 2.82 -9.21
C GLU A 368 -11.73 3.77 -8.22
N ARG A 369 -11.64 3.37 -6.95
CA ARG A 369 -10.93 4.13 -5.92
C ARG A 369 -9.42 3.97 -6.00
N ALA A 370 -8.91 2.76 -6.26
CA ALA A 370 -7.49 2.54 -6.52
C ALA A 370 -7.01 3.46 -7.65
N LEU A 371 -7.79 3.54 -8.72
CA LEU A 371 -7.46 4.31 -9.92
C LEU A 371 -7.49 5.83 -9.72
N ALA A 372 -8.07 6.32 -8.62
CA ALA A 372 -8.08 7.74 -8.28
C ALA A 372 -6.74 8.22 -7.67
N ASN A 373 -5.90 7.31 -7.17
CA ASN A 373 -4.60 7.63 -6.60
C ASN A 373 -3.49 6.82 -7.28
N LYS A 374 -2.78 7.45 -8.23
CA LYS A 374 -1.71 6.82 -9.01
C LYS A 374 -0.64 6.14 -8.14
N ARG A 375 -0.26 6.72 -6.99
CA ARG A 375 0.73 6.14 -6.06
C ARG A 375 0.23 4.84 -5.42
N GLU A 376 -1.05 4.75 -5.08
CA GLU A 376 -1.63 3.54 -4.50
C GLU A 376 -1.68 2.40 -5.52
N ILE A 377 -1.97 2.71 -6.79
CA ILE A 377 -1.91 1.73 -7.88
C ILE A 377 -0.49 1.22 -8.05
N GLU A 378 0.48 2.13 -8.11
CA GLU A 378 1.89 1.79 -8.27
C GLU A 378 2.34 0.81 -7.15
N VAL A 379 2.03 1.13 -5.90
CA VAL A 379 2.37 0.23 -4.78
C VAL A 379 1.62 -1.11 -4.85
N SER A 380 0.33 -1.09 -5.20
CA SER A 380 -0.46 -2.33 -5.25
C SER A 380 -0.09 -3.25 -6.42
N TYR A 381 0.37 -2.70 -7.54
CA TYR A 381 0.61 -3.45 -8.77
C TYR A 381 2.08 -3.80 -9.00
N SER A 382 3.02 -2.99 -8.51
CA SER A 382 4.47 -3.20 -8.72
C SER A 382 4.89 -4.65 -8.43
N GLN A 383 4.52 -5.18 -7.27
CA GLN A 383 4.90 -6.54 -6.85
C GLN A 383 4.21 -7.64 -7.67
N GLU A 384 2.93 -7.44 -8.04
CA GLU A 384 2.21 -8.38 -8.90
C GLU A 384 2.88 -8.46 -10.27
N ILE A 385 3.22 -7.29 -10.84
CA ILE A 385 3.85 -7.19 -12.15
C ILE A 385 5.27 -7.75 -12.12
N GLU A 386 6.08 -7.37 -11.15
CA GLU A 386 7.45 -7.88 -10.99
C GLU A 386 7.44 -9.41 -10.89
N LYS A 387 6.57 -9.96 -10.04
CA LYS A 387 6.41 -11.41 -9.91
C LYS A 387 5.95 -12.07 -11.21
N LEU A 388 4.89 -11.54 -11.84
CA LEU A 388 4.34 -12.07 -13.08
C LEU A 388 5.41 -12.09 -14.18
N LEU A 389 6.21 -11.03 -14.29
CA LEU A 389 7.27 -10.92 -15.29
C LEU A 389 8.43 -11.87 -14.99
N HIS A 390 8.91 -11.98 -13.76
CA HIS A 390 9.98 -12.92 -13.43
C HIS A 390 9.56 -14.39 -13.61
N GLU A 391 8.31 -14.74 -13.29
CA GLU A 391 7.81 -16.11 -13.45
C GLU A 391 7.65 -16.52 -14.93
N ASN A 392 7.25 -15.60 -15.81
CA ASN A 392 6.97 -15.89 -17.22
C ASN A 392 8.11 -15.52 -18.18
N PHE A 393 8.99 -14.61 -17.77
CA PHE A 393 10.10 -14.07 -18.56
C PHE A 393 11.37 -14.01 -17.70
N PRO A 394 11.96 -15.17 -17.35
CA PRO A 394 13.08 -15.27 -16.41
C PRO A 394 14.38 -14.64 -16.92
N GLU A 395 14.42 -14.24 -18.19
CA GLU A 395 15.52 -13.47 -18.78
C GLU A 395 15.68 -12.04 -18.24
N TYR A 396 14.66 -11.49 -17.58
CA TYR A 396 14.74 -10.16 -16.99
C TYR A 396 15.20 -10.29 -15.55
N SER A 397 16.38 -9.73 -15.26
CA SER A 397 16.98 -9.72 -13.94
C SER A 397 16.44 -8.61 -13.04
N ARG A 398 15.87 -7.54 -13.62
CA ARG A 398 15.34 -6.39 -12.87
C ARG A 398 14.19 -5.72 -13.61
N ILE A 399 13.14 -5.40 -12.86
CA ILE A 399 11.94 -4.72 -13.37
C ILE A 399 11.79 -3.37 -12.65
N GLU A 400 11.69 -2.29 -13.43
CA GLU A 400 11.49 -0.94 -12.91
C GLU A 400 10.18 -0.37 -13.45
N MET A 401 9.28 0.05 -12.56
CA MET A 401 7.99 0.58 -13.01
C MET A 401 8.14 2.02 -13.49
N MET A 402 7.71 2.26 -14.72
CA MET A 402 7.88 3.54 -15.40
C MET A 402 6.65 4.43 -15.24
N ASN A 403 5.46 3.93 -15.60
CA ASN A 403 4.22 4.65 -15.37
C ASN A 403 3.00 3.72 -15.34
N VAL A 404 1.89 4.30 -14.90
CA VAL A 404 0.56 3.69 -14.94
C VAL A 404 -0.40 4.66 -15.61
N VAL A 405 -1.21 4.15 -16.53
CA VAL A 405 -2.26 4.88 -17.22
C VAL A 405 -3.60 4.17 -17.02
N VAL A 406 -4.60 4.94 -16.62
CA VAL A 406 -5.98 4.46 -16.47
C VAL A 406 -6.82 5.06 -17.58
N ARG A 407 -7.47 4.20 -18.36
CA ARG A 407 -8.41 4.63 -19.40
C ARG A 407 -9.83 4.27 -19.00
N LYS A 408 -10.75 5.23 -19.07
CA LYS A 408 -12.20 5.04 -18.85
C LYS A 408 -12.95 5.68 -20.00
N ARG A 409 -13.65 4.85 -20.77
CA ARG A 409 -14.45 5.34 -21.89
C ARG A 409 -15.64 6.15 -21.37
N ASP A 410 -15.71 7.40 -21.81
CA ASP A 410 -16.88 8.25 -21.62
C ASP A 410 -18.00 7.79 -22.56
N PRO A 411 -19.29 7.78 -22.14
CA PRO A 411 -20.41 7.41 -22.99
C PRO A 411 -20.49 8.16 -24.32
N ARG A 412 -19.91 9.37 -24.39
CA ARG A 412 -19.87 10.23 -25.57
C ARG A 412 -18.72 9.92 -26.53
N TYR A 413 -17.81 9.01 -26.17
CA TYR A 413 -16.69 8.58 -27.01
C TYR A 413 -17.16 7.55 -28.07
N PRO A 414 -16.71 7.61 -29.33
CA PRO A 414 -15.75 8.58 -29.88
C PRO A 414 -16.43 9.91 -30.23
N ALA A 415 -15.81 11.02 -29.84
CA ALA A 415 -16.34 12.36 -30.09
C ALA A 415 -15.50 13.09 -31.17
N PRO A 416 -16.13 13.89 -32.05
CA PRO A 416 -15.40 14.69 -33.01
C PRO A 416 -14.44 15.68 -32.32
N GLY A 417 -13.17 15.65 -32.73
CA GLY A 417 -12.18 16.71 -32.43
C GLY A 417 -11.70 16.82 -30.98
N ASN A 418 -11.66 15.72 -30.20
CA ASN A 418 -11.22 15.73 -28.79
C ASN A 418 -11.92 16.81 -27.93
N SER A 419 -13.15 17.16 -28.28
CA SER A 419 -13.90 18.30 -27.71
C SER A 419 -14.50 18.06 -26.33
N ILE A 420 -14.22 16.90 -25.73
CA ILE A 420 -14.83 16.50 -24.47
C ILE A 420 -13.80 16.61 -23.36
N GLU A 421 -14.11 17.45 -22.38
CA GLU A 421 -13.41 17.45 -21.11
C GLU A 421 -13.78 16.18 -20.35
N VAL A 422 -12.77 15.33 -20.14
CA VAL A 422 -12.88 14.04 -19.46
C VAL A 422 -11.86 13.97 -18.33
N SER A 423 -12.23 13.28 -17.26
CA SER A 423 -11.34 13.09 -16.10
C SER A 423 -10.31 11.97 -16.29
N HIS A 424 -10.48 11.14 -17.32
CA HIS A 424 -9.62 10.00 -17.62
C HIS A 424 -9.34 9.93 -19.12
N GLU A 425 -8.18 9.38 -19.48
CA GLU A 425 -7.83 9.14 -20.86
C GLU A 425 -8.84 8.19 -21.54
N GLN A 426 -9.15 8.49 -22.80
CA GLN A 426 -10.08 7.69 -23.61
C GLN A 426 -9.35 6.55 -24.33
N PRO A 427 -10.06 5.55 -24.88
CA PRO A 427 -9.41 4.53 -25.72
C PRO A 427 -8.55 5.17 -26.83
N ALA A 428 -7.32 4.68 -27.03
CA ALA A 428 -6.39 5.18 -28.04
C ALA A 428 -6.60 4.43 -29.37
N GLY A 429 -7.34 5.03 -30.31
CA GLY A 429 -7.76 4.36 -31.55
C GLY A 429 -6.72 4.34 -32.68
N ILE A 430 -5.61 5.08 -32.54
CA ILE A 430 -4.57 5.16 -33.57
C ILE A 430 -3.57 4.02 -33.35
N PRO A 431 -3.27 3.16 -34.35
CA PRO A 431 -2.20 2.16 -34.28
C PRO A 431 -0.82 2.76 -33.96
N HIS A 432 -0.23 2.37 -32.83
CA HIS A 432 1.06 2.92 -32.39
C HIS A 432 1.88 1.96 -31.51
N THR A 433 3.15 2.31 -31.31
CA THR A 433 3.96 1.93 -30.14
C THR A 433 4.26 3.19 -29.35
N ASP A 434 4.24 3.12 -28.01
CA ASP A 434 4.36 4.29 -27.13
C ASP A 434 5.66 5.07 -27.29
N PHE A 435 6.74 4.38 -27.63
CA PHE A 435 8.07 4.97 -27.70
C PHE A 435 8.84 4.48 -28.92
N SER A 436 9.60 5.39 -29.50
CA SER A 436 10.69 5.03 -30.40
C SER A 436 11.98 4.75 -29.62
N VAL A 437 12.99 4.23 -30.31
CA VAL A 437 14.34 4.04 -29.74
C VAL A 437 14.99 5.38 -29.42
N ASN A 438 14.79 6.38 -30.29
CA ASN A 438 15.37 7.72 -30.12
C ASN A 438 14.64 8.51 -29.03
N GLY A 439 13.39 8.18 -28.73
CA GLY A 439 12.60 8.75 -27.65
C GLY A 439 12.94 8.21 -26.25
N LEU A 440 13.67 7.09 -26.16
CA LEU A 440 14.05 6.46 -24.88
C LEU A 440 14.76 7.41 -23.91
N PRO A 441 15.75 8.24 -24.31
CA PRO A 441 16.41 9.15 -23.39
C PRO A 441 15.44 10.13 -22.75
N LEU A 442 14.55 10.73 -23.55
CA LEU A 442 13.57 11.71 -23.10
C LEU A 442 12.53 11.07 -22.18
N GLN A 443 11.99 9.92 -22.57
CA GLN A 443 11.02 9.19 -21.77
C GLN A 443 11.60 8.70 -20.44
N THR A 444 12.84 8.22 -20.47
CA THR A 444 13.54 7.77 -19.26
C THR A 444 13.80 8.95 -18.34
N GLU A 445 14.20 10.12 -18.85
CA GLU A 445 14.40 11.30 -18.02
C GLU A 445 13.09 11.81 -17.39
N LEU A 446 11.97 11.72 -18.11
CA LEU A 446 10.64 12.05 -17.58
C LEU A 446 10.19 11.10 -16.47
N SER A 447 10.52 9.81 -16.59
CA SER A 447 10.05 8.77 -15.65
C SER A 447 11.03 8.54 -14.50
N PHE A 448 12.31 8.72 -14.76
CA PHE A 448 13.45 8.47 -13.89
C PHE A 448 14.50 9.58 -14.05
N PRO A 449 14.25 10.79 -13.52
CA PRO A 449 15.16 11.93 -13.69
C PRO A 449 16.61 11.60 -13.28
N GLY A 450 17.57 11.89 -14.17
CA GLY A 450 18.99 11.63 -14.01
C GLY A 450 19.44 10.18 -14.20
N GLN A 451 18.52 9.24 -14.45
CA GLN A 451 18.85 7.80 -14.50
C GLN A 451 19.24 7.30 -15.89
N TRP A 452 19.03 8.09 -16.96
CA TRP A 452 19.39 7.68 -18.32
C TRP A 452 20.86 7.27 -18.44
N ILE A 453 21.77 7.95 -17.72
CA ILE A 453 23.20 7.64 -17.74
C ILE A 453 23.51 6.19 -17.31
N HIS A 454 22.65 5.61 -16.47
CA HIS A 454 22.77 4.24 -15.98
C HIS A 454 22.08 3.23 -16.89
N LEU A 455 21.03 3.64 -17.61
CA LEU A 455 20.24 2.75 -18.47
C LEU A 455 20.74 2.68 -19.91
N LYS A 456 21.38 3.74 -20.42
CA LYS A 456 21.74 3.89 -21.84
C LYS A 456 22.56 2.74 -22.44
N ASP A 457 23.38 2.09 -21.63
CA ASP A 457 24.28 1.00 -22.06
C ASP A 457 23.74 -0.38 -21.66
N MET A 458 22.59 -0.44 -21.00
CA MET A 458 21.94 -1.68 -20.58
C MET A 458 21.12 -2.31 -21.71
N ASP A 459 21.01 -3.64 -21.68
CA ASP A 459 20.08 -4.37 -22.54
C ASP A 459 18.73 -4.46 -21.81
N PHE A 460 17.73 -3.72 -22.30
CA PHE A 460 16.42 -3.67 -21.67
C PHE A 460 15.31 -3.57 -22.70
N ASP A 461 14.10 -3.92 -22.27
CA ASP A 461 12.87 -3.75 -23.01
C ASP A 461 11.95 -2.81 -22.23
N ILE A 462 11.20 -1.96 -22.92
CA ILE A 462 9.99 -1.36 -22.35
C ILE A 462 8.82 -2.29 -22.66
N LEU A 463 8.19 -2.81 -21.60
CA LEU A 463 7.04 -3.69 -21.70
C LEU A 463 5.78 -2.95 -21.26
N ASN A 464 4.70 -3.16 -22.02
CA ASN A 464 3.35 -2.82 -21.63
C ASN A 464 2.67 -4.04 -21.04
N LEU A 465 2.01 -3.84 -19.89
CA LEU A 465 1.09 -4.77 -19.30
C LEU A 465 -0.29 -4.13 -19.29
N TRP A 466 -1.24 -4.77 -19.98
CA TRP A 466 -2.57 -4.24 -20.19
C TRP A 466 -3.63 -5.24 -19.73
N ARG A 467 -4.63 -4.74 -18.99
CA ARG A 467 -5.82 -5.53 -18.65
C ARG A 467 -7.06 -4.67 -18.43
N PRO A 468 -8.27 -5.21 -18.63
CA PRO A 468 -9.49 -4.53 -18.23
C PRO A 468 -9.65 -4.54 -16.70
N LEU A 469 -10.36 -3.55 -16.18
CA LEU A 469 -10.68 -3.44 -14.74
C LEU A 469 -12.00 -4.13 -14.40
N TYR A 470 -12.86 -4.24 -15.40
CA TYR A 470 -14.13 -4.96 -15.35
C TYR A 470 -14.22 -5.85 -16.59
N GLY A 471 -14.68 -7.08 -16.39
CA GLY A 471 -14.83 -8.07 -17.46
C GLY A 471 -16.27 -8.58 -17.60
N PRO A 472 -16.62 -9.13 -18.77
CA PRO A 472 -15.81 -9.15 -19.99
C PRO A 472 -15.69 -7.74 -20.62
N ASN A 473 -14.52 -7.40 -21.17
CA ASN A 473 -14.34 -6.17 -21.95
C ASN A 473 -14.39 -6.48 -23.45
N ASP A 474 -15.61 -6.39 -24.00
CA ASP A 474 -15.85 -6.49 -25.44
C ASP A 474 -16.19 -5.13 -26.08
N ASP A 475 -16.26 -4.05 -25.31
CA ASP A 475 -16.67 -2.71 -25.80
C ASP A 475 -15.65 -2.09 -26.76
N TRP A 476 -14.44 -1.86 -26.25
CA TRP A 476 -13.30 -1.33 -27.01
C TRP A 476 -12.04 -2.14 -26.69
N PRO A 477 -11.92 -3.40 -27.14
CA PRO A 477 -10.78 -4.25 -26.80
C PRO A 477 -9.44 -3.65 -27.26
N LEU A 478 -8.35 -4.08 -26.63
CA LEU A 478 -7.01 -3.76 -27.10
C LEU A 478 -6.62 -4.76 -28.20
N ALA A 479 -6.50 -4.27 -29.42
CA ALA A 479 -5.94 -5.03 -30.53
C ALA A 479 -4.42 -4.85 -30.57
N VAL A 480 -3.71 -5.93 -30.82
CA VAL A 480 -2.25 -5.96 -31.01
C VAL A 480 -1.96 -6.56 -32.39
N CYS A 481 -1.06 -5.93 -33.13
CA CYS A 481 -0.63 -6.39 -34.44
C CYS A 481 0.47 -7.46 -34.30
N ASP A 482 0.34 -8.52 -35.08
CA ASP A 482 1.40 -9.52 -35.24
C ASP A 482 2.62 -8.85 -35.91
N TYR A 483 3.71 -8.74 -35.16
CA TYR A 483 4.92 -8.06 -35.63
C TYR A 483 5.51 -8.69 -36.91
N THR A 484 5.25 -9.98 -37.17
CA THR A 484 5.73 -10.67 -38.38
C THR A 484 4.97 -10.26 -39.64
N SER A 485 3.91 -9.47 -39.48
CA SER A 485 3.14 -8.88 -40.59
C SER A 485 3.46 -7.42 -40.85
N VAL A 486 4.32 -6.79 -40.03
CA VAL A 486 4.68 -5.38 -40.13
C VAL A 486 5.96 -5.22 -40.94
N GLU A 487 5.95 -4.30 -41.90
CA GLU A 487 7.15 -3.90 -42.65
C GLU A 487 7.71 -2.59 -42.10
N ASP A 488 9.04 -2.40 -42.14
CA ASP A 488 9.68 -1.17 -41.65
C ASP A 488 9.13 0.10 -42.34
N GLY A 489 8.71 -0.02 -43.60
CA GLY A 489 8.10 1.07 -44.37
C GLY A 489 6.70 1.47 -43.89
N ASP A 490 6.04 0.66 -43.06
CA ASP A 490 4.75 0.97 -42.45
C ASP A 490 4.90 1.88 -41.22
N ILE A 491 6.13 2.06 -40.70
CA ILE A 491 6.39 2.70 -39.41
C ILE A 491 6.82 4.15 -39.62
N ILE A 492 6.14 5.09 -38.95
CA ILE A 492 6.52 6.50 -38.96
C ILE A 492 6.77 7.00 -37.53
N LEU A 493 7.89 7.71 -37.35
CA LEU A 493 8.17 8.43 -36.10
C LEU A 493 7.21 9.60 -35.95
N ASN A 494 6.65 9.78 -34.75
CA ASN A 494 5.72 10.85 -34.46
C ASN A 494 6.07 11.53 -33.13
N ASP A 495 6.19 12.85 -33.21
CA ASP A 495 6.34 13.71 -32.03
C ASP A 495 4.97 13.88 -31.37
N ASP A 496 4.81 13.31 -30.19
CA ASP A 496 3.62 13.45 -29.36
C ASP A 496 3.84 14.58 -28.33
N LEU A 497 3.29 15.74 -28.66
CA LEU A 497 3.48 16.97 -27.90
C LEU A 497 2.32 17.20 -26.92
N HIS A 498 2.64 17.14 -25.64
CA HIS A 498 1.75 17.52 -24.54
C HIS A 498 2.06 18.94 -24.06
N ARG A 499 1.16 19.54 -23.28
CA ARG A 499 1.36 20.90 -22.74
C ARG A 499 2.63 21.01 -21.88
N ASP A 500 2.98 19.93 -21.18
CA ASP A 500 4.03 19.86 -20.15
C ASP A 500 5.25 19.03 -20.57
N ARG A 501 5.17 18.29 -21.68
CA ARG A 501 6.23 17.37 -22.13
C ARG A 501 6.16 17.08 -23.62
N ALA A 502 7.29 16.68 -24.20
CA ALA A 502 7.35 16.06 -25.51
C ALA A 502 7.74 14.59 -25.34
N VAL A 503 7.15 13.70 -26.13
CA VAL A 503 7.57 12.30 -26.24
C VAL A 503 7.59 11.92 -27.72
N GLU A 504 8.43 10.95 -28.11
CA GLU A 504 8.48 10.43 -29.49
C GLU A 504 7.97 8.99 -29.50
N ASN A 505 6.92 8.75 -30.28
CA ASN A 505 6.29 7.45 -30.45
C ASN A 505 6.43 6.97 -31.90
N CYS A 506 5.89 5.79 -32.23
CA CYS A 506 5.81 5.34 -33.63
C CYS A 506 4.36 5.04 -34.00
N LEU A 507 3.90 5.57 -35.13
CA LEU A 507 2.61 5.25 -35.72
C LEU A 507 2.76 4.14 -36.76
N LEU A 508 1.72 3.32 -36.91
CA LEU A 508 1.66 2.28 -37.92
C LEU A 508 0.67 2.65 -39.01
N HIS A 509 1.17 2.81 -40.23
CA HIS A 509 0.36 3.07 -41.42
C HIS A 509 -0.40 1.83 -41.85
N PRO A 510 -1.59 1.98 -42.46
CA PRO A 510 -2.41 0.84 -42.85
C PRO A 510 -1.72 0.03 -43.96
N ASN A 511 -1.59 -1.28 -43.72
CA ASN A 511 -1.16 -2.25 -44.72
C ASN A 511 -2.10 -3.46 -44.67
N ALA A 512 -2.58 -3.91 -45.83
CA ALA A 512 -3.51 -5.04 -45.92
C ALA A 512 -2.90 -6.38 -45.44
N ALA A 513 -1.58 -6.46 -45.34
CA ALA A 513 -0.88 -7.62 -44.80
C ALA A 513 -0.96 -7.72 -43.27
N HIS A 514 -1.27 -6.62 -42.57
CA HIS A 514 -1.29 -6.57 -41.10
C HIS A 514 -2.32 -7.55 -40.53
N ARG A 515 -1.87 -8.34 -39.55
CA ARG A 515 -2.74 -9.27 -38.81
C ARG A 515 -2.95 -8.77 -37.40
N TRP A 516 -4.19 -8.39 -37.11
CA TRP A 516 -4.60 -7.84 -35.82
C TRP A 516 -5.33 -8.88 -34.99
N HIS A 517 -5.00 -8.93 -33.69
CA HIS A 517 -5.56 -9.88 -32.74
C HIS A 517 -6.02 -9.17 -31.47
N TYR A 518 -7.10 -9.64 -30.87
CA TYR A 518 -7.57 -9.22 -29.54
C TYR A 518 -8.16 -10.41 -28.79
N ILE A 519 -8.29 -10.31 -27.46
CA ILE A 519 -8.91 -11.34 -26.63
C ILE A 519 -10.41 -11.03 -26.51
N ALA A 520 -11.25 -11.91 -27.07
CA ALA A 520 -12.71 -11.82 -26.88
C ALA A 520 -13.09 -12.21 -25.45
N GLY A 521 -14.01 -11.47 -24.84
CA GLY A 521 -14.48 -11.72 -23.49
C GLY A 521 -13.43 -11.46 -22.39
N GLN A 522 -12.40 -10.66 -22.68
CA GLN A 522 -11.24 -10.49 -21.79
C GLN A 522 -11.66 -10.04 -20.39
N THR A 523 -11.15 -10.72 -19.37
CA THR A 523 -11.44 -10.46 -17.95
C THR A 523 -10.24 -9.82 -17.25
N PRO A 524 -10.39 -9.23 -16.04
CA PRO A 524 -9.27 -8.70 -15.28
C PRO A 524 -8.19 -9.74 -14.92
N GLU A 525 -8.50 -11.02 -15.05
CA GLU A 525 -7.59 -12.15 -14.87
C GLU A 525 -6.67 -12.36 -16.09
N ASP A 526 -7.05 -11.85 -17.26
CA ASP A 526 -6.30 -11.99 -18.52
C ASP A 526 -5.41 -10.75 -18.74
N VAL A 527 -4.09 -10.92 -18.57
CA VAL A 527 -3.10 -9.84 -18.75
C VAL A 527 -2.39 -9.98 -20.08
N LEU A 528 -2.47 -8.94 -20.92
CA LEU A 528 -1.67 -8.83 -22.13
C LEU A 528 -0.31 -8.22 -21.77
N VAL A 529 0.77 -8.90 -22.14
CA VAL A 529 2.14 -8.38 -22.01
C VAL A 529 2.77 -8.29 -23.39
N PHE A 530 3.25 -7.13 -23.78
CA PHE A 530 3.88 -6.92 -25.09
C PHE A 530 4.97 -5.86 -25.01
N ARG A 531 6.00 -5.99 -25.85
CA ARG A 531 7.11 -5.04 -25.93
C ARG A 531 6.69 -3.84 -26.76
N THR A 532 6.91 -2.62 -26.26
CA THR A 532 6.76 -1.42 -27.09
C THR A 532 8.06 -1.06 -27.80
N VAL A 533 9.21 -1.16 -27.13
CA VAL A 533 10.53 -0.89 -27.71
C VAL A 533 11.62 -1.62 -26.91
N ASP A 534 12.73 -1.98 -27.56
CA ASP A 534 13.96 -2.42 -26.89
C ASP A 534 15.04 -1.33 -26.97
N SER A 535 16.01 -1.38 -26.05
CA SER A 535 17.08 -0.38 -25.95
C SER A 535 17.94 -0.24 -27.20
N ARG A 536 17.88 -1.22 -28.13
CA ARG A 536 18.66 -1.24 -29.38
C ARG A 536 17.78 -1.14 -30.64
N GLY A 537 16.46 -1.15 -30.50
CA GLY A 537 15.53 -1.11 -31.62
C GLY A 537 15.48 -2.35 -32.51
N LYS A 538 16.04 -3.48 -32.09
CA LYS A 538 16.23 -4.68 -32.93
C LYS A 538 15.20 -5.78 -32.67
N ARG A 539 14.42 -5.67 -31.60
CA ARG A 539 13.45 -6.71 -31.22
C ARG A 539 12.05 -6.37 -31.71
N ALA A 540 11.21 -7.41 -31.77
CA ALA A 540 9.80 -7.29 -32.10
C ALA A 540 9.07 -6.26 -31.23
N ARG A 541 8.29 -5.39 -31.86
CA ARG A 541 7.46 -4.37 -31.22
C ARG A 541 5.98 -4.69 -31.43
N GLY A 542 5.19 -4.59 -30.38
CA GLY A 542 3.75 -4.78 -30.40
C GLY A 542 3.04 -3.47 -30.69
N PHE A 543 2.80 -3.19 -31.97
CA PHE A 543 1.87 -2.12 -32.36
C PHE A 543 0.47 -2.46 -31.87
N HIS A 544 -0.21 -1.47 -31.29
CA HIS A 544 -1.50 -1.69 -30.66
C HIS A 544 -2.42 -0.49 -30.84
N CYS A 545 -3.73 -0.75 -30.71
CA CYS A 545 -4.75 0.29 -30.61
C CYS A 545 -6.01 -0.27 -29.96
N ALA A 546 -6.87 0.63 -29.48
CA ALA A 546 -8.23 0.30 -29.12
C ALA A 546 -9.08 0.24 -30.39
N VAL A 547 -9.84 -0.84 -30.56
CA VAL A 547 -10.75 -1.00 -31.70
C VAL A 547 -12.19 -0.98 -31.23
N GLU A 548 -13.08 -0.34 -31.99
CA GLU A 548 -14.52 -0.46 -31.76
C GLU A 548 -14.96 -1.88 -32.12
N ASN A 549 -15.61 -2.57 -31.19
CA ASN A 549 -16.19 -3.88 -31.47
C ASN A 549 -17.67 -3.73 -31.83
N PRO A 550 -18.05 -3.85 -33.11
CA PRO A 550 -19.46 -3.73 -33.53
C PRO A 550 -20.34 -4.86 -33.00
N LEU A 551 -19.75 -5.93 -32.45
CA LEU A 551 -20.46 -7.06 -31.85
C LEU A 551 -20.63 -6.92 -30.33
N SER A 552 -20.14 -5.83 -29.73
CA SER A 552 -20.24 -5.63 -28.28
C SER A 552 -21.71 -5.55 -27.85
N PRO A 553 -22.15 -6.34 -26.85
CA PRO A 553 -23.47 -6.18 -26.28
C PRO A 553 -23.56 -4.82 -25.54
N PRO A 554 -24.77 -4.24 -25.41
CA PRO A 554 -24.99 -3.10 -24.51
C PRO A 554 -24.55 -3.47 -23.10
N GLY A 555 -23.75 -2.63 -22.46
CA GLY A 555 -23.22 -2.99 -21.15
C GLY A 555 -22.20 -2.01 -20.59
N GLN A 556 -21.30 -2.56 -19.78
CA GLN A 556 -20.25 -1.83 -19.11
C GLN A 556 -19.29 -1.22 -20.14
N LEU A 557 -19.15 0.11 -20.12
CA LEU A 557 -18.16 0.80 -20.93
C LEU A 557 -16.75 0.42 -20.50
N ARG A 558 -15.82 0.37 -21.47
CA ARG A 558 -14.42 0.01 -21.22
C ARG A 558 -13.83 0.82 -20.07
N SER A 559 -13.27 0.11 -19.10
CA SER A 559 -12.31 0.64 -18.13
C SER A 559 -11.11 -0.30 -18.08
N SER A 560 -9.92 0.23 -18.30
CA SER A 560 -8.68 -0.55 -18.37
C SER A 560 -7.53 0.15 -17.67
N ILE A 561 -6.53 -0.63 -17.29
CA ILE A 561 -5.25 -0.17 -16.77
C ILE A 561 -4.13 -0.64 -17.69
N GLU A 562 -3.15 0.22 -17.85
CA GLU A 562 -1.93 -0.01 -18.59
C GLU A 562 -0.73 0.35 -17.70
N ILE A 563 0.22 -0.56 -17.58
CA ILE A 563 1.41 -0.40 -16.77
C ILE A 563 2.62 -0.56 -17.68
N ARG A 564 3.52 0.41 -17.61
CA ARG A 564 4.77 0.36 -18.36
C ARG A 564 5.92 0.12 -17.43
N VAL A 565 6.80 -0.79 -17.81
CA VAL A 565 8.00 -1.10 -17.05
C VAL A 565 9.23 -1.09 -17.95
N VAL A 566 10.36 -0.74 -17.38
CA VAL A 566 11.70 -0.99 -17.93
C VAL A 566 12.15 -2.35 -17.39
N ALA A 567 12.25 -3.34 -18.26
CA ALA A 567 12.66 -4.70 -17.94
C ALA A 567 14.10 -4.93 -18.41
N ILE A 568 15.03 -4.97 -17.48
CA ILE A 568 16.48 -5.11 -17.73
C ILE A 568 16.83 -6.59 -17.76
N ARG A 569 17.57 -7.01 -18.79
CA ARG A 569 18.04 -8.38 -18.97
C ARG A 569 19.29 -8.64 -18.14
#